data_AF-A0A9P5VGF9-F1
#
_entry.id   AF-A0A9P5VGF9-F1
#
_cell.length_a   1.000
_cell.length_b   1.000
_cell.length_c   1.000
_cell.angle_alpha   90.00
_cell.angle_beta   90.00
_cell.angle_gamma   90.00
#
_symmetry.space_group_name_H-M   'P 1'
#
loop_
_entity.id
_entity.type
_entity.pdbx_description
1 polymer ?
#
loop_
_entity_poly.entity_id
_entity_poly.type
_entity_poly.pdbx_seq_one_letter_code
_entity_poly.pdbx_strand_id
1 'polypeptide(L)'
;MLHGMETAHYKAHFMAFFRSLPYKDYDEFVSRFGGMTCDFAGGERTGFEEAVRSYYEVPNDRPLHMERYYRCCEIHYKNSIRRFMVKSRMPPADVNDFGKSVMGLTGRHLTRADFDKLVATILAKYPQAKKWLQWHLNDNVGKFIFPALSVYDNSHITKDTNAQESLGNDFKRSAMKKQVNINEAIQHSYRYMKNIETDYEQAAKGRQLRYKRAQSKKPSTSKGYENDGRPPNDGIIEEHDEKEADIEAKEKKRRASSETIKATKRGPGRPPGSLNKAAKVNALSYAIPWSFEFKDLKETNTCALDTALMAFFFIYKFAGGTLPQSVRESKNGSILRNVLDLIAEHKYNEARYIWCKEVLDSDRRSLFRSLEEVFHNKVPDLSKITTETWSRCSSPLCPNAVAVKIRYPESIVAPVGCTFGQKEVDSWLVKNPKPCSEDITPEQDARSCRHSRRRVRFDIDANQEISIHTCSGMRTSDKSEVTGAPQLLLIDFIQGSLIHYHQNREQPPVQVPAGTISLGGIIYHLAALIYSNHNHFNCTVFISNGALFYDGLLSYSGKKNPRWLLPNKLKHPDNYYLAYAWYIKETIDAPNSTASSAANTSEIHGTVK
;
A
#
# COMPACT_ATOMS: atom_id res chain seq x y z
N MET A 1 14.80 6.02 23.88
CA MET A 1 15.87 6.02 22.86
C MET A 1 15.38 5.68 21.46
N LEU A 2 14.89 6.65 20.66
CA LEU A 2 14.81 6.50 19.19
C LEU A 2 16.23 6.26 18.66
N HIS A 3 16.52 5.00 18.30
CA HIS A 3 17.82 4.48 17.84
C HIS A 3 19.04 4.59 18.77
N GLY A 4 18.91 5.24 19.93
CA GLY A 4 19.97 5.36 20.94
C GLY A 4 21.05 6.38 20.59
N MET A 5 20.68 7.44 19.87
CA MET A 5 21.59 8.54 19.57
C MET A 5 21.55 9.57 20.70
N GLU A 6 22.74 9.92 21.20
CA GLU A 6 22.93 10.86 22.31
C GLU A 6 22.80 12.32 21.85
N THR A 7 22.59 13.23 22.81
CA THR A 7 22.58 14.68 22.59
C THR A 7 23.77 15.17 21.77
N ALA A 8 24.98 14.66 22.05
CA ALA A 8 26.20 15.02 21.35
C ALA A 8 26.14 14.70 19.83
N HIS A 9 25.47 13.61 19.47
CA HIS A 9 25.30 13.22 18.07
C HIS A 9 24.45 14.26 17.33
N TYR A 10 23.27 14.57 17.88
CA TYR A 10 22.35 15.53 17.28
C TYR A 10 22.93 16.94 17.26
N LYS A 11 23.67 17.33 18.30
CA LYS A 11 24.43 18.58 18.30
C LYS A 11 25.38 18.66 17.10
N ALA A 12 26.18 17.63 16.86
CA ALA A 12 27.11 17.61 15.73
C ALA A 12 26.38 17.70 14.38
N HIS A 13 25.23 17.05 14.25
CA HIS A 13 24.35 17.14 13.08
C HIS A 13 23.85 18.59 12.87
N PHE A 14 23.22 19.20 13.88
CA PHE A 14 22.68 20.55 13.77
C PHE A 14 23.77 21.63 13.60
N MET A 15 24.96 21.43 14.17
CA MET A 15 26.11 22.30 13.88
C MET A 15 26.50 22.26 12.39
N ALA A 16 26.39 21.10 11.73
CA ALA A 16 26.64 21.01 10.30
C ALA A 16 25.54 21.73 9.50
N PHE A 17 24.28 21.54 9.92
CA PHE A 17 23.13 22.21 9.35
C PHE A 17 23.25 23.74 9.46
N PHE A 18 23.52 24.29 10.63
CA PHE A 18 23.64 25.74 10.82
C PHE A 18 24.79 26.36 10.03
N ARG A 19 25.91 25.65 9.85
CA ARG A 19 27.00 26.08 8.94
C ARG A 19 26.58 26.22 7.49
N SER A 20 25.55 25.50 7.06
CA SER A 20 25.01 25.59 5.70
C SER A 20 24.01 26.73 5.53
N LEU A 21 23.51 27.30 6.63
CA LEU A 21 22.56 28.41 6.60
C LEU A 21 23.29 29.75 6.44
N PRO A 22 22.69 30.74 5.75
CA PRO A 22 23.31 32.03 5.50
C PRO A 22 23.17 33.01 6.68
N TYR A 23 22.98 32.52 7.91
CA TYR A 23 22.77 33.36 9.09
C TYR A 23 24.10 33.56 9.82
N LYS A 24 24.50 34.82 10.00
CA LYS A 24 25.80 35.16 10.59
C LYS A 24 25.79 35.13 12.11
N ASP A 25 24.69 35.53 12.72
CA ASP A 25 24.54 35.67 14.16
C ASP A 25 23.17 35.17 14.63
N TYR A 26 22.99 35.19 15.95
CA TYR A 26 21.76 34.73 16.59
C TYR A 26 20.55 35.59 16.21
N ASP A 27 20.71 36.91 15.99
CA ASP A 27 19.58 37.79 15.71
C ASP A 27 19.07 37.58 14.27
N GLU A 28 19.96 37.32 13.32
CA GLU A 28 19.59 36.84 11.97
C GLU A 28 18.90 35.47 12.04
N PHE A 29 19.36 34.55 12.87
CA PHE A 29 18.68 33.25 13.08
C PHE A 29 17.26 33.45 13.64
N VAL A 30 17.10 34.25 14.69
CA VAL A 30 15.82 34.54 15.34
C VAL A 30 14.80 35.16 14.38
N SER A 31 15.27 36.04 13.48
CA SER A 31 14.43 36.76 12.53
C SER A 31 14.10 35.97 11.26
N ARG A 32 15.00 35.07 10.81
CA ARG A 32 14.89 34.42 9.48
C ARG A 32 14.65 32.92 9.53
N PHE A 33 14.97 32.24 10.62
CA PHE A 33 14.78 30.79 10.72
C PHE A 33 13.30 30.45 10.93
N GLY A 34 12.67 29.86 9.91
CA GLY A 34 11.24 29.51 9.92
C GLY A 34 10.87 28.25 10.72
N GLY A 35 11.73 27.84 11.65
CA GLY A 35 11.57 26.67 12.52
C GLY A 35 11.70 25.32 11.80
N MET A 36 11.72 24.22 12.55
CA MET A 36 11.79 22.87 12.01
C MET A 36 10.86 21.91 12.76
N THR A 37 10.44 20.87 12.05
CA THR A 37 9.67 19.77 12.60
C THR A 37 10.61 18.57 12.79
N CYS A 38 10.61 17.98 13.97
CA CYS A 38 11.47 16.85 14.34
C CYS A 38 10.68 15.75 15.05
N ASP A 39 11.32 14.63 15.39
CA ASP A 39 10.69 13.58 16.18
C ASP A 39 10.68 13.95 17.69
N PHE A 40 10.09 13.10 18.54
CA PHE A 40 10.05 13.29 20.00
C PHE A 40 11.34 12.90 20.72
N ALA A 41 12.45 12.73 20.00
CA ALA A 41 13.69 12.31 20.63
C ALA A 41 14.22 13.43 21.53
N GLY A 42 14.28 13.18 22.85
CA GLY A 42 14.80 14.16 23.81
C GLY A 42 16.23 14.61 23.48
N GLY A 43 17.09 13.67 23.07
CA GLY A 43 18.46 13.98 22.62
C GLY A 43 18.51 14.83 21.34
N GLU A 44 17.52 14.72 20.45
CA GLU A 44 17.43 15.55 19.24
C GLU A 44 17.12 17.00 19.60
N ARG A 45 16.10 17.22 20.44
CA ARG A 45 15.75 18.55 20.95
C ARG A 45 16.92 19.20 21.69
N THR A 46 17.52 18.50 22.65
CA THR A 46 18.64 19.03 23.42
C THR A 46 19.85 19.27 22.53
N GLY A 47 20.12 18.38 21.57
CA GLY A 47 21.21 18.54 20.61
C GLY A 47 21.02 19.76 19.72
N PHE A 48 19.78 20.04 19.27
CA PHE A 48 19.45 21.26 18.55
C PHE A 48 19.71 22.50 19.40
N GLU A 49 19.20 22.52 20.63
CA GLU A 49 19.38 23.64 21.56
C GLU A 49 20.86 23.95 21.80
N GLU A 50 21.64 22.91 22.11
CA GLU A 50 23.08 23.04 22.32
C GLU A 50 23.83 23.49 21.07
N ALA A 51 23.39 23.07 19.88
CA ALA A 51 23.98 23.49 18.62
C ALA A 51 23.68 24.96 18.32
N VAL A 52 22.45 25.45 18.57
CA VAL A 52 22.11 26.88 18.43
C VAL A 52 23.01 27.71 19.35
N ARG A 53 23.12 27.31 20.62
CA ARG A 53 23.95 28.02 21.59
C ARG A 53 25.42 28.03 21.20
N SER A 54 25.94 26.88 20.78
CA SER A 54 27.36 26.76 20.42
C SER A 54 27.70 27.47 19.11
N TYR A 55 26.83 27.42 18.11
CA TYR A 55 27.09 27.98 16.78
C TYR A 55 26.96 29.51 16.75
N TYR A 56 25.95 30.05 17.44
CA TYR A 56 25.68 31.49 17.49
C TYR A 56 26.18 32.15 18.78
N GLU A 57 27.02 31.45 19.55
CA GLU A 57 27.65 31.95 20.78
C GLU A 57 26.64 32.51 21.80
N VAL A 58 25.47 31.87 21.91
CA VAL A 58 24.40 32.30 22.83
C VAL A 58 24.76 31.90 24.26
N PRO A 59 24.90 32.85 25.21
CA PRO A 59 25.19 32.56 26.61
C PRO A 59 24.17 31.61 27.25
N ASN A 60 24.61 30.73 28.14
CA ASN A 60 23.74 29.73 28.78
C ASN A 60 22.62 30.34 29.64
N ASP A 61 22.84 31.54 30.18
CA ASP A 61 21.88 32.32 30.96
C ASP A 61 20.84 33.05 30.09
N ARG A 62 21.14 33.28 28.79
CA ARG A 62 20.15 33.82 27.86
C ARG A 62 19.07 32.76 27.58
N PRO A 63 17.78 33.05 27.86
CA PRO A 63 16.69 32.10 27.61
C PRO A 63 16.53 31.86 26.11
N LEU A 64 16.40 30.59 25.74
CA LEU A 64 16.17 30.16 24.37
C LEU A 64 14.75 29.55 24.28
N HIS A 65 13.84 30.31 23.67
CA HIS A 65 12.44 29.90 23.51
C HIS A 65 12.29 28.90 22.37
N MET A 66 12.71 27.67 22.63
CA MET A 66 12.80 26.59 21.65
C MET A 66 11.49 26.34 20.88
N GLU A 67 10.34 26.52 21.51
CA GLU A 67 9.02 26.31 20.90
C GLU A 67 8.73 27.24 19.71
N ARG A 68 9.53 28.31 19.54
CA ARG A 68 9.49 29.19 18.35
C ARG A 68 10.19 28.58 17.13
N TYR A 69 11.15 27.68 17.34
CA TYR A 69 12.03 27.16 16.27
C TYR A 69 11.93 25.65 16.11
N TYR A 70 11.36 24.95 17.09
CA TYR A 70 11.32 23.50 17.14
C TYR A 70 9.88 23.05 17.38
N ARG A 71 9.44 22.07 16.61
CA ARG A 71 8.12 21.45 16.74
C ARG A 71 8.24 19.93 16.63
N CYS A 72 7.47 19.22 17.43
CA CYS A 72 7.38 17.77 17.29
C CYS A 72 6.40 17.38 16.17
N CYS A 73 6.73 16.32 15.46
CA CYS A 73 5.96 15.83 14.32
C CYS A 73 4.60 15.24 14.72
N GLU A 74 3.54 15.70 14.07
CA GLU A 74 2.17 15.22 14.27
C GLU A 74 1.99 13.76 13.82
N ILE A 75 2.71 13.31 12.78
CA ILE A 75 2.68 11.91 12.32
C ILE A 75 3.25 10.98 13.40
N HIS A 76 4.35 11.37 14.03
CA HIS A 76 4.90 10.61 15.16
C HIS A 76 3.90 10.60 16.33
N TYR A 77 3.17 11.69 16.60
CA TYR A 77 2.15 11.75 17.65
C TYR A 77 1.02 10.77 17.36
N LYS A 78 0.50 10.78 16.12
CA LYS A 78 -0.51 9.82 15.63
C LYS A 78 -0.05 8.37 15.78
N ASN A 79 1.21 8.09 15.45
CA ASN A 79 1.80 6.77 15.62
C ASN A 79 1.92 6.37 17.10
N SER A 80 2.24 7.31 17.99
CA SER A 80 2.21 7.11 19.45
C SER A 80 0.82 6.74 19.95
N ILE A 81 -0.23 7.45 19.49
CA ILE A 81 -1.64 7.14 19.81
C ILE A 81 -1.98 5.72 19.36
N ARG A 82 -1.67 5.36 18.09
CA ARG A 82 -1.93 4.02 17.56
C ARG A 82 -1.25 2.93 18.38
N ARG A 83 0.03 3.11 18.74
CA ARG A 83 0.77 2.16 19.60
C ARG A 83 0.12 2.01 20.96
N PHE A 84 -0.29 3.12 21.57
CA PHE A 84 -0.97 3.10 22.86
C PHE A 84 -2.31 2.33 22.78
N MET A 85 -3.16 2.61 21.78
CA MET A 85 -4.45 1.91 21.63
C MET A 85 -4.29 0.40 21.47
N VAL A 86 -3.28 -0.03 20.69
CA VAL A 86 -2.96 -1.45 20.51
C VAL A 86 -2.45 -2.06 21.82
N LYS A 87 -1.50 -1.41 22.50
CA LYS A 87 -0.88 -1.98 23.71
C LYS A 87 -1.82 -2.00 24.91
N SER A 88 -2.65 -0.98 25.07
CA SER A 88 -3.66 -0.90 26.14
C SER A 88 -4.84 -1.85 25.92
N ARG A 89 -4.90 -2.57 24.78
CA ARG A 89 -6.02 -3.44 24.38
C ARG A 89 -7.35 -2.69 24.45
N MET A 90 -7.35 -1.45 23.96
CA MET A 90 -8.53 -0.58 24.00
C MET A 90 -9.74 -1.24 23.31
N PRO A 91 -10.95 -1.19 23.90
CA PRO A 91 -12.13 -1.76 23.27
C PRO A 91 -12.40 -1.15 21.89
N PRO A 92 -12.82 -1.94 20.88
CA PRO A 92 -13.06 -1.41 19.53
C PRO A 92 -14.06 -0.24 19.46
N ALA A 93 -15.05 -0.21 20.36
CA ALA A 93 -16.02 0.88 20.47
C ALA A 93 -15.37 2.22 20.87
N ASP A 94 -14.26 2.17 21.60
CA ASP A 94 -13.60 3.34 22.17
C ASP A 94 -12.44 3.88 21.32
N VAL A 95 -11.88 3.04 20.43
CA VAL A 95 -10.71 3.38 19.60
C VAL A 95 -10.91 4.69 18.83
N ASN A 96 -12.08 4.87 18.21
CA ASN A 96 -12.36 6.07 17.42
C ASN A 96 -12.54 7.31 18.30
N ASP A 97 -13.24 7.16 19.42
CA ASP A 97 -13.53 8.26 20.35
C ASP A 97 -12.26 8.74 21.08
N PHE A 98 -11.44 7.80 21.58
CA PHE A 98 -10.14 8.10 22.16
C PHE A 98 -9.23 8.79 21.14
N GLY A 99 -9.11 8.23 19.93
CA GLY A 99 -8.30 8.79 18.86
C GLY A 99 -8.71 10.23 18.51
N LYS A 100 -10.02 10.49 18.38
CA LYS A 100 -10.54 11.84 18.14
C LYS A 100 -10.25 12.80 19.29
N SER A 101 -10.51 12.39 20.53
CA SER A 101 -10.31 13.24 21.71
C SER A 101 -8.84 13.64 21.90
N VAL A 102 -7.94 12.67 21.78
CA VAL A 102 -6.50 12.88 21.96
C VAL A 102 -5.87 13.65 20.80
N MET A 103 -6.35 13.48 19.57
CA MET A 103 -5.99 14.35 18.45
C MET A 103 -6.53 15.77 18.62
N GLY A 104 -7.69 15.92 19.26
CA GLY A 104 -8.29 17.21 19.61
C GLY A 104 -7.35 18.13 20.39
N LEU A 105 -6.49 17.56 21.25
CA LEU A 105 -5.46 18.29 22.01
C LEU A 105 -4.48 19.09 21.14
N THR A 106 -4.32 18.73 19.86
CA THR A 106 -3.47 19.46 18.90
C THR A 106 -4.18 20.64 18.22
N GLY A 107 -5.44 20.90 18.58
CA GLY A 107 -6.26 21.98 18.04
C GLY A 107 -5.72 23.36 18.40
N ARG A 108 -5.51 24.21 17.39
CA ARG A 108 -5.00 25.59 17.57
C ARG A 108 -6.01 26.55 18.22
N HIS A 109 -7.29 26.19 18.20
CA HIS A 109 -8.37 26.99 18.77
C HIS A 109 -8.56 26.73 20.27
N LEU A 110 -7.84 25.76 20.85
CA LEU A 110 -7.97 25.45 22.26
C LEU A 110 -7.29 26.53 23.10
N THR A 111 -8.07 27.15 23.99
CA THR A 111 -7.48 27.90 25.10
C THR A 111 -6.80 26.94 26.07
N ARG A 112 -5.94 27.46 26.96
CA ARG A 112 -5.32 26.63 27.99
C ARG A 112 -6.36 25.94 28.88
N ALA A 113 -7.43 26.64 29.25
CA ALA A 113 -8.51 26.10 30.06
C ALA A 113 -9.29 24.99 29.33
N ASP A 114 -9.59 25.16 28.04
CA ASP A 114 -10.27 24.14 27.24
C ASP A 114 -9.39 22.91 27.04
N PHE A 115 -8.08 23.12 26.87
CA PHE A 115 -7.10 22.05 26.78
C PHE A 115 -7.06 21.23 28.07
N ASP A 116 -6.93 21.89 29.24
CA ASP A 116 -6.90 21.20 30.53
C ASP A 116 -8.22 20.46 30.82
N LYS A 117 -9.37 21.03 30.42
CA LYS A 117 -10.68 20.36 30.50
C LYS A 117 -10.74 19.11 29.61
N LEU A 118 -10.21 19.18 28.39
CA LEU A 118 -10.16 18.04 27.47
C LEU A 118 -9.23 16.95 28.01
N VAL A 119 -8.07 17.32 28.57
CA VAL A 119 -7.17 16.39 29.27
C VAL A 119 -7.90 15.69 30.43
N ALA A 120 -8.58 16.44 31.29
CA ALA A 120 -9.33 15.87 32.41
C ALA A 120 -10.44 14.91 31.93
N THR A 121 -11.13 15.26 30.84
CA THR A 121 -12.16 14.42 30.22
C THR A 121 -11.58 13.11 29.69
N ILE A 122 -10.44 13.17 28.99
CA ILE A 122 -9.72 12.00 28.48
C ILE A 122 -9.29 11.10 29.64
N LEU A 123 -8.72 11.66 30.71
CA LEU A 123 -8.24 10.89 31.85
C LEU A 123 -9.37 10.28 32.69
N ALA A 124 -10.50 10.96 32.80
CA ALA A 124 -11.69 10.41 33.47
C ALA A 124 -12.28 9.23 32.70
N LYS A 125 -12.34 9.32 31.37
CA LYS A 125 -12.89 8.26 30.51
C LYS A 125 -11.91 7.11 30.26
N TYR A 126 -10.61 7.41 30.21
CA TYR A 126 -9.54 6.48 29.84
C TYR A 126 -8.40 6.51 30.87
N PRO A 127 -8.63 6.06 32.11
CA PRO A 127 -7.65 6.14 33.20
C PRO A 127 -6.32 5.43 32.87
N GLN A 128 -6.35 4.37 32.06
CA GLN A 128 -5.16 3.66 31.59
C GLN A 128 -4.22 4.51 30.71
N ALA A 129 -4.70 5.65 30.19
CA ALA A 129 -3.89 6.59 29.42
C ALA A 129 -3.10 7.56 30.29
N LYS A 130 -3.28 7.58 31.61
CA LYS A 130 -2.68 8.58 32.52
C LYS A 130 -1.17 8.73 32.36
N LYS A 131 -0.40 7.64 32.50
CA LYS A 131 1.07 7.69 32.37
C LYS A 131 1.51 8.11 30.97
N TRP A 132 0.85 7.57 29.94
CA TRP A 132 1.15 7.89 28.54
C TRP A 132 0.89 9.38 28.23
N LEU A 133 -0.27 9.90 28.65
CA LEU A 133 -0.65 11.28 28.41
C LEU A 133 0.21 12.25 29.24
N GLN A 134 0.48 11.93 30.51
CA GLN A 134 1.37 12.74 31.36
C GLN A 134 2.78 12.89 30.77
N TRP A 135 3.30 11.86 30.10
CA TRP A 135 4.57 11.97 29.40
C TRP A 135 4.52 13.01 28.26
N HIS A 136 3.47 13.01 27.45
CA HIS A 136 3.27 14.01 26.39
C HIS A 136 3.00 15.40 26.94
N LEU A 137 2.37 15.50 28.13
CA LEU A 137 2.09 16.75 28.82
C LEU A 137 3.27 17.32 29.61
N ASN A 138 4.39 16.60 29.69
CA ASN A 138 5.59 17.12 30.34
C ASN A 138 6.04 18.43 29.69
N ASP A 139 6.44 19.43 30.47
CA ASP A 139 6.81 20.76 29.96
C ASP A 139 7.95 20.73 28.91
N ASN A 140 8.81 19.71 28.94
CA ASN A 140 9.89 19.53 27.96
C ASN A 140 9.44 18.92 26.63
N VAL A 141 8.19 18.45 26.53
CA VAL A 141 7.64 17.77 25.36
C VAL A 141 6.37 18.48 24.90
N GLY A 142 5.43 18.71 25.81
CA GLY A 142 4.07 19.16 25.52
C GLY A 142 4.01 20.48 24.76
N LYS A 143 4.83 21.47 25.12
CA LYS A 143 4.87 22.77 24.42
C LYS A 143 5.30 22.68 22.95
N PHE A 144 5.95 21.58 22.55
CA PHE A 144 6.35 21.33 21.17
C PHE A 144 5.31 20.54 20.36
N ILE A 145 4.30 19.96 21.04
CA ILE A 145 3.21 19.17 20.43
C ILE A 145 1.92 19.99 20.40
N PHE A 146 1.57 20.59 21.54
CA PHE A 146 0.27 21.16 21.83
C PHE A 146 0.33 22.69 21.79
N PRO A 147 -0.36 23.34 20.83
CA PRO A 147 -0.37 24.79 20.73
C PRO A 147 -0.81 25.50 22.02
N ALA A 148 -1.78 24.94 22.75
CA ALA A 148 -2.29 25.49 24.01
C ALA A 148 -1.27 25.47 25.16
N LEU A 149 -0.17 24.72 25.03
CA LEU A 149 0.94 24.69 26.00
C LEU A 149 2.13 25.56 25.55
N SER A 150 2.13 26.04 24.31
CA SER A 150 3.19 26.88 23.76
C SER A 150 2.92 28.35 24.09
N VAL A 151 3.95 29.09 24.48
CA VAL A 151 3.88 30.55 24.64
C VAL A 151 3.95 31.25 23.27
N TYR A 152 4.51 30.58 22.26
CA TYR A 152 4.73 31.14 20.92
C TYR A 152 3.86 30.47 19.88
N ASP A 153 3.41 31.26 18.89
CA ASP A 153 2.72 30.72 17.72
C ASP A 153 3.70 30.01 16.78
N ASN A 154 3.61 28.69 16.75
CA ASN A 154 4.36 27.82 15.84
C ASN A 154 3.54 27.36 14.62
N SER A 155 2.48 28.09 14.27
CA SER A 155 1.60 27.79 13.14
C SER A 155 2.32 27.75 11.79
N HIS A 156 3.40 28.52 11.67
CA HIS A 156 4.27 28.64 10.50
C HIS A 156 5.21 27.43 10.32
N ILE A 157 5.43 26.63 11.37
CA ILE A 157 6.21 25.41 11.31
C ILE A 157 5.31 24.27 10.82
N THR A 158 5.79 23.53 9.82
CA THR A 158 5.13 22.34 9.25
C THR A 158 4.75 21.33 10.33
N LYS A 159 3.67 20.58 10.16
CA LYS A 159 3.24 19.61 11.17
C LYS A 159 3.87 18.23 10.96
N ASP A 160 4.46 18.02 9.79
CA ASP A 160 4.80 16.72 9.23
C ASP A 160 6.29 16.71 8.89
N THR A 161 6.98 15.63 9.26
CA THR A 161 8.34 15.33 8.80
C THR A 161 8.25 14.38 7.63
N ASN A 162 7.51 14.74 6.57
CA ASN A 162 7.57 13.96 5.35
C ASN A 162 9.00 14.12 4.82
N ALA A 163 9.82 13.07 4.89
CA ALA A 163 11.26 13.15 4.58
C ALA A 163 11.51 13.77 3.19
N GLN A 164 10.60 13.51 2.25
CA GLN A 164 10.60 14.03 0.89
C GLN A 164 10.28 15.55 0.83
N GLU A 165 9.44 16.05 1.73
CA GLU A 165 9.17 17.49 1.88
C GLU A 165 10.17 18.19 2.80
N SER A 166 10.80 17.50 3.75
CA SER A 166 11.87 18.07 4.57
C SER A 166 13.08 18.44 3.70
N LEU A 167 13.49 17.54 2.80
CA LEU A 167 14.49 17.84 1.77
C LEU A 167 14.00 18.95 0.83
N GLY A 168 12.75 18.88 0.34
CA GLY A 168 12.21 19.91 -0.55
C GLY A 168 12.07 21.30 0.10
N ASN A 169 11.72 21.38 1.38
CA ASN A 169 11.64 22.62 2.15
C ASN A 169 13.02 23.11 2.56
N ASP A 170 13.94 22.23 2.91
CA ASP A 170 15.33 22.59 3.18
C ASP A 170 15.95 23.21 1.93
N PHE A 171 15.76 22.61 0.75
CA PHE A 171 16.14 23.19 -0.54
C PHE A 171 15.53 24.58 -0.79
N LYS A 172 14.23 24.76 -0.48
CA LYS A 172 13.55 26.06 -0.65
C LYS A 172 14.02 27.11 0.35
N ARG A 173 14.43 26.71 1.56
CA ARG A 173 14.82 27.60 2.66
C ARG A 173 16.30 27.95 2.63
N SER A 174 17.16 27.04 2.17
CA SER A 174 18.59 27.26 1.96
C SER A 174 18.89 28.02 0.67
N ALA A 175 17.93 28.07 -0.27
CA ALA A 175 18.02 28.93 -1.43
C ALA A 175 18.11 30.41 -1.02
N MET A 176 19.07 31.14 -1.58
CA MET A 176 19.21 32.59 -1.34
C MET A 176 18.00 33.40 -1.84
N LYS A 177 17.13 32.80 -2.65
CA LYS A 177 15.93 33.41 -3.24
C LYS A 177 14.73 32.48 -3.09
N LYS A 178 13.54 33.08 -2.92
CA LYS A 178 12.25 32.38 -2.76
C LYS A 178 11.87 31.51 -3.98
N GLN A 179 12.37 31.87 -5.15
CA GLN A 179 12.28 31.08 -6.38
C GLN A 179 13.69 30.80 -6.87
N VAL A 180 14.07 29.53 -6.85
CA VAL A 180 15.31 29.02 -7.42
C VAL A 180 15.02 28.59 -8.85
N ASN A 181 15.81 29.08 -9.81
CA ASN A 181 15.70 28.57 -11.18
C ASN A 181 16.29 27.15 -11.28
N ILE A 182 16.04 26.48 -12.41
CA ILE A 182 16.45 25.08 -12.58
C ILE A 182 17.97 24.89 -12.43
N ASN A 183 18.78 25.84 -12.90
CA ASN A 183 20.24 25.76 -12.79
C ASN A 183 20.72 25.89 -11.35
N GLU A 184 20.13 26.82 -10.58
CA GLU A 184 20.43 26.99 -9.16
C GLU A 184 19.98 25.75 -8.35
N ALA A 185 18.84 25.15 -8.68
CA ALA A 185 18.37 23.91 -8.06
C ALA A 185 19.30 22.72 -8.36
N ILE A 186 19.80 22.61 -9.60
CA ILE A 186 20.80 21.61 -10.00
C ILE A 186 22.11 21.82 -9.21
N GLN A 187 22.60 23.05 -9.11
CA GLN A 187 23.81 23.37 -8.34
C GLN A 187 23.67 23.04 -6.85
N HIS A 188 22.50 23.33 -6.25
CA HIS A 188 22.22 23.00 -4.86
C HIS A 188 22.18 21.48 -4.65
N SER A 189 21.54 20.76 -5.57
CA SER A 189 21.51 19.28 -5.56
C SER A 189 22.89 18.68 -5.67
N TYR A 190 23.72 19.23 -6.56
CA TYR A 190 25.10 18.79 -6.73
C TYR A 190 25.93 18.99 -5.46
N ARG A 191 25.86 20.17 -4.81
CA ARG A 191 26.59 20.42 -3.55
C ARG A 191 26.13 19.49 -2.43
N TYR A 192 24.82 19.27 -2.32
CA TYR A 192 24.25 18.35 -1.33
C TYR A 192 24.75 16.92 -1.54
N MET A 193 24.69 16.41 -2.78
CA MET A 193 25.22 15.09 -3.12
C MET A 193 26.73 15.00 -2.90
N LYS A 194 27.50 16.05 -3.23
CA LYS A 194 28.95 16.07 -3.01
C LYS A 194 29.32 15.97 -1.53
N ASN A 195 28.51 16.56 -0.64
CA ASN A 195 28.69 16.41 0.80
C ASN A 195 28.43 14.97 1.26
N ILE A 196 27.39 14.31 0.73
CA ILE A 196 27.10 12.89 1.03
C ILE A 196 28.21 11.98 0.50
N GLU A 197 28.69 12.21 -0.72
CA GLU A 197 29.82 11.47 -1.31
C GLU A 197 31.08 11.63 -0.47
N THR A 198 31.38 12.87 -0.06
CA THR A 198 32.55 13.17 0.78
C THR A 198 32.45 12.42 2.11
N ASP A 199 31.27 12.40 2.73
CA ASP A 199 31.02 11.62 3.93
C ASP A 199 31.27 10.12 3.64
N TYR A 200 30.68 9.56 2.58
CA TYR A 200 30.87 8.15 2.20
C TYR A 200 32.35 7.78 1.97
N GLU A 201 33.11 8.62 1.26
CA GLU A 201 34.54 8.41 1.02
C GLU A 201 35.36 8.45 2.32
N GLN A 202 35.05 9.38 3.23
CA GLN A 202 35.68 9.44 4.55
C GLN A 202 35.40 8.16 5.34
N ALA A 203 34.16 7.64 5.26
CA ALA A 203 33.75 6.39 5.87
C ALA A 203 34.55 5.19 5.36
N ALA A 204 34.68 5.09 4.03
CA ALA A 204 35.37 4.01 3.36
C ALA A 204 36.86 3.98 3.72
N LYS A 205 37.46 5.15 3.95
CA LYS A 205 38.86 5.30 4.41
C LYS A 205 39.05 5.02 5.91
N GLY A 206 38.03 4.51 6.59
CA GLY A 206 38.07 4.25 8.03
C GLY A 206 38.14 5.51 8.90
N ARG A 207 38.08 6.71 8.30
CA ARG A 207 37.94 7.94 9.07
C ARG A 207 36.57 7.95 9.70
N GLN A 208 36.52 8.40 10.94
CA GLN A 208 35.28 8.44 11.69
C GLN A 208 34.30 9.36 10.96
N LEU A 209 33.29 8.77 10.32
CA LEU A 209 32.09 9.51 9.95
C LEU A 209 31.56 10.20 11.21
N ARG A 210 31.01 11.41 11.07
CA ARG A 210 30.19 12.02 12.13
C ARG A 210 29.04 11.11 12.62
N TYR A 211 28.74 10.05 11.88
CA TYR A 211 27.63 9.12 12.07
C TYR A 211 28.04 7.69 12.49
N LYS A 212 29.05 7.49 13.36
CA LYS A 212 29.17 6.22 14.12
C LYS A 212 28.75 6.35 15.59
N ARG A 213 27.53 5.83 15.81
CA ARG A 213 26.98 5.13 16.97
C ARG A 213 28.06 4.58 17.94
N ALA A 214 28.05 5.03 19.19
CA ALA A 214 28.72 4.30 20.25
C ALA A 214 28.10 2.89 20.33
N GLN A 215 28.92 1.85 20.24
CA GLN A 215 28.48 0.51 20.62
C GLN A 215 28.32 0.51 22.14
N SER A 216 27.10 0.77 22.63
CA SER A 216 26.82 0.59 24.04
C SER A 216 27.00 -0.89 24.38
N LYS A 217 28.04 -1.19 25.16
CA LYS A 217 28.09 -2.42 25.95
C LYS A 217 26.77 -2.47 26.74
N LYS A 218 26.04 -3.57 26.64
CA LYS A 218 24.78 -3.79 27.38
C LYS A 218 25.01 -3.42 28.85
N PRO A 219 24.34 -2.38 29.40
CA PRO A 219 24.37 -2.18 30.83
C PRO A 219 23.61 -3.32 31.48
N SER A 220 24.28 -3.95 32.44
CA SER A 220 23.69 -4.91 33.35
C SER A 220 22.47 -4.32 34.04
N THR A 221 21.51 -5.20 34.29
CA THR A 221 20.30 -5.02 35.09
C THR A 221 20.45 -4.07 36.29
N SER A 222 19.38 -3.30 36.50
CA SER A 222 19.05 -2.53 37.72
C SER A 222 19.82 -1.22 37.93
N LYS A 223 19.22 -0.11 37.48
CA LYS A 223 19.19 1.21 38.17
C LYS A 223 17.99 2.01 37.64
N GLY A 224 17.46 2.91 38.48
CA GLY A 224 16.15 3.55 38.36
C GLY A 224 15.87 4.26 37.03
N TYR A 225 14.58 4.50 36.76
CA TYR A 225 14.05 5.09 35.53
C TYR A 225 14.77 6.40 35.17
N GLU A 226 15.62 6.34 34.16
CA GLU A 226 16.21 7.49 33.49
C GLU A 226 15.36 7.79 32.24
N ASN A 227 14.89 9.03 32.10
CA ASN A 227 13.97 9.44 31.03
C ASN A 227 14.67 9.35 29.66
N ASP A 228 14.51 8.23 28.96
CA ASP A 228 15.19 7.91 27.70
C ASP A 228 14.60 8.62 26.47
N GLY A 229 13.67 9.57 26.67
CA GLY A 229 13.00 10.30 25.60
C GLY A 229 12.01 9.48 24.79
N ARG A 230 11.53 8.33 25.29
CA ARG A 230 10.34 7.63 24.74
C ARG A 230 9.18 7.69 25.74
N PRO A 231 7.92 7.74 25.26
CA PRO A 231 6.78 7.55 26.14
C PRO A 231 6.91 6.17 26.80
N PRO A 232 6.66 6.05 28.12
CA PRO A 232 6.76 4.77 28.81
C PRO A 232 5.90 3.77 28.08
N ASN A 233 6.52 2.66 27.69
CA ASN A 233 5.80 1.60 27.03
C ASN A 233 4.81 0.95 28.01
N ASP A 234 4.93 1.13 29.32
CA ASP A 234 4.34 0.22 30.30
C ASP A 234 2.96 0.71 30.77
N GLY A 235 1.94 0.28 30.01
CA GLY A 235 0.54 0.39 30.40
C GLY A 235 0.09 -0.64 31.44
N ILE A 236 0.97 -1.54 31.90
CA ILE A 236 0.67 -2.51 32.95
C ILE A 236 1.95 -2.70 33.76
N ILE A 237 2.07 -2.00 34.88
CA ILE A 237 2.81 -2.52 36.03
C ILE A 237 1.69 -3.07 36.91
N GLU A 238 1.56 -4.39 36.95
CA GLU A 238 0.85 -5.01 38.07
C GLU A 238 1.64 -4.63 39.32
N GLU A 239 0.98 -3.95 40.26
CA GLU A 239 1.50 -3.75 41.61
C GLU A 239 1.87 -5.12 42.17
N HIS A 240 3.17 -5.39 42.23
CA HIS A 240 3.69 -6.74 42.43
C HIS A 240 4.06 -7.02 43.90
N ASP A 241 3.45 -6.32 44.86
CA ASP A 241 3.84 -6.43 46.28
C ASP A 241 2.74 -6.86 47.26
N GLU A 242 1.53 -7.26 46.84
CA GLU A 242 0.49 -7.68 47.82
C GLU A 242 -0.35 -8.94 47.48
N LYS A 243 0.00 -9.75 46.47
CA LYS A 243 -0.94 -10.79 45.97
C LYS A 243 -0.42 -12.22 45.80
N GLU A 244 0.58 -12.67 46.57
CA GLU A 244 0.88 -14.11 46.60
C GLU A 244 -0.11 -14.93 47.46
N ALA A 245 -0.76 -14.34 48.47
CA ALA A 245 -1.69 -15.08 49.33
C ALA A 245 -3.10 -15.31 48.74
N ASP A 246 -3.55 -14.48 47.79
CA ASP A 246 -4.94 -14.51 47.27
C ASP A 246 -5.10 -15.37 45.99
N ILE A 247 -3.99 -15.70 45.32
CA ILE A 247 -3.97 -16.56 44.13
C ILE A 247 -4.15 -18.03 44.51
N GLU A 248 -3.53 -18.48 45.59
CA GLU A 248 -3.63 -19.86 46.06
C GLU A 248 -5.04 -20.20 46.59
N ALA A 249 -5.72 -19.24 47.21
CA ALA A 249 -7.11 -19.39 47.65
C ALA A 249 -8.11 -19.47 46.48
N LYS A 250 -7.85 -18.76 45.38
CA LYS A 250 -8.73 -18.74 44.19
C LYS A 250 -8.55 -19.96 43.30
N GLU A 251 -7.35 -20.54 43.20
CA GLU A 251 -7.14 -21.79 42.47
C GLU A 251 -7.79 -23.00 43.16
N LYS A 252 -7.78 -23.03 44.50
CA LYS A 252 -8.44 -24.09 45.28
C LYS A 252 -9.97 -24.07 45.12
N LYS A 253 -10.56 -22.89 44.96
CA LYS A 253 -12.01 -22.71 44.74
C LYS A 253 -12.46 -23.06 43.31
N ARG A 254 -11.59 -22.85 42.30
CA ARG A 254 -11.89 -23.21 40.89
C ARG A 254 -11.80 -24.71 40.62
N ARG A 255 -10.99 -25.46 41.38
CA ARG A 255 -10.93 -26.93 41.29
C ARG A 255 -12.18 -27.60 41.89
N ALA A 256 -12.84 -26.98 42.87
CA ALA A 256 -14.06 -27.52 43.48
C ALA A 256 -15.36 -27.25 42.68
N SER A 257 -15.39 -26.23 41.80
CA SER A 257 -16.62 -25.85 41.07
C SER A 257 -16.73 -26.43 39.65
N SER A 258 -15.71 -27.15 39.17
CA SER A 258 -15.64 -27.66 37.80
C SER A 258 -16.38 -28.99 37.59
N GLU A 259 -16.85 -29.66 38.65
CA GLU A 259 -17.46 -31.00 38.54
C GLU A 259 -19.00 -31.02 38.58
N THR A 260 -19.70 -29.91 38.83
CA THR A 260 -21.15 -29.98 39.13
C THR A 260 -22.09 -29.23 38.17
N ILE A 261 -21.63 -28.69 37.04
CA ILE A 261 -22.54 -27.93 36.13
C ILE A 261 -22.46 -28.44 34.68
N LYS A 262 -23.03 -29.62 34.45
CA LYS A 262 -23.52 -30.04 33.12
C LYS A 262 -24.83 -30.80 33.24
N ALA A 263 -25.90 -30.09 33.60
CA ALA A 263 -27.25 -30.50 33.23
C ALA A 263 -28.19 -29.29 33.20
N THR A 264 -29.01 -29.25 32.15
CA THR A 264 -30.25 -28.47 31.96
C THR A 264 -30.21 -27.27 31.00
N LYS A 265 -31.25 -27.26 30.16
CA LYS A 265 -31.73 -26.28 29.17
C LYS A 265 -31.17 -26.37 27.75
N ARG A 266 -31.64 -27.37 26.99
CA ARG A 266 -31.80 -27.27 25.52
C ARG A 266 -33.28 -27.05 25.20
N GLY A 267 -33.60 -25.88 24.64
CA GLY A 267 -34.90 -25.62 24.01
C GLY A 267 -35.02 -26.36 22.66
N PRO A 268 -36.20 -26.32 22.01
CA PRO A 268 -36.52 -27.12 20.84
C PRO A 268 -35.74 -26.60 19.62
N GLY A 269 -34.56 -27.16 19.42
CA GLY A 269 -33.68 -26.88 18.29
C GLY A 269 -33.59 -28.08 17.36
N ARG A 270 -33.56 -27.77 16.06
CA ARG A 270 -33.32 -28.60 14.87
C ARG A 270 -32.63 -29.96 15.15
N PRO A 271 -33.13 -31.08 14.58
CA PRO A 271 -32.66 -32.42 14.89
C PRO A 271 -31.14 -32.59 14.68
N PRO A 272 -30.43 -33.19 15.65
CA PRO A 272 -29.00 -33.46 15.55
C PRO A 272 -28.76 -34.50 14.46
N GLY A 273 -28.25 -34.07 13.30
CA GLY A 273 -27.94 -34.98 12.19
C GLY A 273 -27.96 -34.35 10.80
N SER A 274 -28.59 -33.19 10.57
CA SER A 274 -28.60 -32.57 9.24
C SER A 274 -27.28 -31.82 8.96
N LEU A 275 -26.24 -32.57 8.55
CA LEU A 275 -24.96 -32.03 8.10
C LEU A 275 -24.88 -31.99 6.57
N ASN A 276 -25.64 -31.08 5.93
CA ASN A 276 -25.20 -30.52 4.65
C ASN A 276 -24.16 -29.43 4.92
N LYS A 277 -23.11 -29.75 5.69
CA LYS A 277 -21.89 -28.92 5.70
C LYS A 277 -21.11 -29.38 4.48
N ALA A 278 -21.10 -28.55 3.44
CA ALA A 278 -20.15 -28.69 2.34
C ALA A 278 -18.78 -29.01 2.96
N ALA A 279 -18.10 -30.04 2.43
CA ALA A 279 -16.80 -30.48 2.93
C ALA A 279 -15.93 -29.23 3.10
N LYS A 280 -15.49 -28.95 4.34
CA LYS A 280 -14.60 -27.82 4.60
C LYS A 280 -13.26 -28.17 3.97
N VAL A 281 -13.09 -27.80 2.70
CA VAL A 281 -11.83 -27.86 1.99
C VAL A 281 -10.78 -27.20 2.89
N ASN A 282 -9.67 -27.88 3.15
CA ASN A 282 -8.60 -27.38 4.03
C ASN A 282 -7.79 -26.23 3.39
N ALA A 283 -8.45 -25.38 2.59
CA ALA A 283 -7.86 -24.21 1.96
C ALA A 283 -7.29 -23.23 3.01
N LEU A 284 -7.83 -23.24 4.22
CA LEU A 284 -7.38 -22.42 5.34
C LEU A 284 -5.98 -22.80 5.89
N SER A 285 -5.42 -23.94 5.46
CA SER A 285 -4.05 -24.32 5.80
C SER A 285 -2.98 -23.67 4.90
N TYR A 286 -3.38 -23.06 3.79
CA TYR A 286 -2.45 -22.48 2.82
C TYR A 286 -2.39 -20.96 2.97
N ALA A 287 -1.30 -20.45 3.51
CA ALA A 287 -1.00 -19.03 3.51
C ALA A 287 0.50 -18.80 3.40
N ILE A 288 0.92 -18.19 2.30
CA ILE A 288 2.26 -17.62 2.23
C ILE A 288 2.35 -16.51 3.30
N PRO A 289 3.35 -16.54 4.19
CA PRO A 289 3.53 -15.48 5.17
C PRO A 289 4.16 -14.25 4.51
N TRP A 290 3.76 -13.05 4.95
CA TRP A 290 4.40 -11.80 4.53
C TRP A 290 5.90 -11.81 4.84
N SER A 291 6.70 -11.30 3.89
CA SER A 291 8.16 -11.33 3.89
C SER A 291 8.75 -12.75 3.85
N PHE A 292 9.98 -12.86 3.37
CA PHE A 292 10.75 -14.10 3.53
C PHE A 292 12.25 -13.87 3.54
N GLU A 293 12.92 -14.82 4.16
CA GLU A 293 14.37 -14.98 4.13
C GLU A 293 14.64 -16.44 3.77
N PHE A 294 15.32 -16.65 2.64
CA PHE A 294 15.67 -17.97 2.16
C PHE A 294 16.94 -17.91 1.33
N LYS A 295 17.95 -18.66 1.75
CA LYS A 295 19.30 -18.62 1.17
C LYS A 295 19.84 -17.18 1.13
N ASP A 296 20.24 -16.69 -0.04
CA ASP A 296 20.81 -15.36 -0.28
C ASP A 296 19.76 -14.25 -0.45
N LEU A 297 18.46 -14.59 -0.44
CA LEU A 297 17.38 -13.64 -0.70
C LEU A 297 16.61 -13.31 0.58
N LYS A 298 16.54 -12.00 0.88
CA LYS A 298 15.77 -11.46 2.00
C LYS A 298 14.91 -10.30 1.52
N GLU A 299 13.59 -10.51 1.51
CA GLU A 299 12.64 -9.55 0.97
C GLU A 299 11.52 -9.29 1.97
N THR A 300 11.25 -8.01 2.25
CA THR A 300 10.20 -7.60 3.20
C THR A 300 8.91 -7.17 2.51
N ASN A 301 8.95 -6.74 1.26
CA ASN A 301 7.80 -6.16 0.55
C ASN A 301 7.30 -7.11 -0.55
N THR A 302 6.88 -8.29 -0.16
CA THR A 302 6.50 -9.38 -1.09
C THR A 302 5.02 -9.39 -1.45
N CYS A 303 4.23 -8.41 -0.98
CA CYS A 303 2.77 -8.47 -1.03
C CYS A 303 2.19 -8.65 -2.45
N ALA A 304 2.75 -7.99 -3.47
CA ALA A 304 2.30 -8.14 -4.85
C ALA A 304 2.51 -9.59 -5.34
N LEU A 305 3.73 -10.12 -5.14
CA LEU A 305 4.09 -11.48 -5.51
C LEU A 305 3.25 -12.50 -4.74
N ASP A 306 3.20 -12.38 -3.41
CA ASP A 306 2.49 -13.29 -2.53
C ASP A 306 0.99 -13.33 -2.86
N THR A 307 0.39 -12.16 -3.15
CA THR A 307 -1.03 -12.06 -3.53
C THR A 307 -1.29 -12.71 -4.88
N ALA A 308 -0.45 -12.45 -5.88
CA ALA A 308 -0.62 -13.05 -7.21
C ALA A 308 -0.46 -14.59 -7.15
N LEU A 309 0.58 -15.08 -6.48
CA LEU A 309 0.83 -16.52 -6.33
C LEU A 309 -0.29 -17.21 -5.56
N MET A 310 -0.75 -16.64 -4.43
CA MET A 310 -1.86 -17.22 -3.67
C MET A 310 -3.18 -17.15 -4.40
N ALA A 311 -3.48 -16.04 -5.10
CA ALA A 311 -4.68 -15.92 -5.91
C ALA A 311 -4.71 -17.02 -6.97
N PHE A 312 -3.62 -17.17 -7.72
CA PHE A 312 -3.53 -18.17 -8.78
C PHE A 312 -3.51 -19.60 -8.23
N PHE A 313 -2.80 -19.85 -7.12
CA PHE A 313 -2.80 -21.16 -6.45
C PHE A 313 -4.19 -21.60 -6.03
N PHE A 314 -5.00 -20.70 -5.46
CA PHE A 314 -6.36 -21.05 -5.06
C PHE A 314 -7.27 -21.31 -6.27
N ILE A 315 -7.12 -20.55 -7.36
CA ILE A 315 -7.84 -20.80 -8.61
C ILE A 315 -7.45 -22.19 -9.16
N TYR A 316 -6.15 -22.45 -9.28
CA TYR A 316 -5.61 -23.71 -9.81
C TYR A 316 -6.04 -24.92 -8.96
N LYS A 317 -5.90 -24.84 -7.62
CA LYS A 317 -6.14 -25.96 -6.73
C LYS A 317 -7.62 -26.21 -6.42
N PHE A 318 -8.44 -25.16 -6.34
CA PHE A 318 -9.80 -25.26 -5.79
C PHE A 318 -10.90 -24.78 -6.73
N ALA A 319 -10.59 -24.04 -7.79
CA ALA A 319 -11.58 -23.60 -8.79
C ALA A 319 -11.52 -24.44 -10.09
N GLY A 320 -10.81 -25.57 -10.07
CA GLY A 320 -10.66 -26.44 -11.25
C GLY A 320 -9.80 -25.84 -12.35
N GLY A 321 -9.02 -24.79 -12.04
CA GLY A 321 -8.14 -24.17 -13.03
C GLY A 321 -7.07 -25.13 -13.50
N THR A 322 -6.94 -25.31 -14.82
CA THR A 322 -5.82 -26.02 -15.43
C THR A 322 -4.90 -25.04 -16.15
N LEU A 323 -3.60 -25.34 -16.17
CA LEU A 323 -2.66 -24.60 -16.99
C LEU A 323 -2.79 -25.08 -18.44
N PRO A 324 -3.05 -24.18 -19.42
CA PRO A 324 -3.06 -24.55 -20.83
C PRO A 324 -1.76 -25.24 -21.23
N GLN A 325 -1.81 -26.11 -22.25
CA GLN A 325 -0.62 -26.78 -22.76
C GLN A 325 0.48 -25.79 -23.16
N SER A 326 0.12 -24.71 -23.86
CA SER A 326 1.04 -23.62 -24.22
C SER A 326 1.74 -23.00 -23.00
N VAL A 327 1.01 -22.80 -21.91
CA VAL A 327 1.60 -22.28 -20.66
C VAL A 327 2.50 -23.33 -20.03
N ARG A 328 2.09 -24.59 -19.95
CA ARG A 328 2.90 -25.67 -19.35
C ARG A 328 4.23 -25.90 -20.09
N GLU A 329 4.23 -25.72 -21.40
CA GLU A 329 5.40 -25.89 -22.27
C GLU A 329 6.30 -24.65 -22.30
N SER A 330 5.81 -23.48 -21.89
CA SER A 330 6.65 -22.30 -21.77
C SER A 330 7.59 -22.41 -20.57
N LYS A 331 8.79 -21.80 -20.70
CA LYS A 331 9.79 -21.77 -19.61
C LYS A 331 9.16 -21.29 -18.30
N ASN A 332 8.50 -20.13 -18.31
CA ASN A 332 7.95 -19.54 -17.10
C ASN A 332 6.72 -20.28 -16.56
N GLY A 333 5.92 -20.92 -17.42
CA GLY A 333 4.77 -21.70 -16.95
C GLY A 333 5.17 -23.06 -16.36
N SER A 334 6.27 -23.67 -16.83
CA SER A 334 6.85 -24.84 -16.16
C SER A 334 7.38 -24.51 -14.76
N ILE A 335 8.02 -23.34 -14.61
CA ILE A 335 8.46 -22.82 -13.30
C ILE A 335 7.25 -22.48 -12.42
N LEU A 336 6.21 -21.84 -12.98
CA LEU A 336 4.98 -21.56 -12.24
C LEU A 336 4.38 -22.84 -11.67
N ARG A 337 4.28 -23.91 -12.47
CA ARG A 337 3.78 -25.20 -12.00
C ARG A 337 4.58 -25.72 -10.80
N ASN A 338 5.91 -25.72 -10.89
CA ASN A 338 6.78 -26.12 -9.79
C ASN A 338 6.55 -25.26 -8.53
N VAL A 339 6.42 -23.94 -8.69
CA VAL A 339 6.11 -23.01 -7.60
C VAL A 339 4.76 -23.34 -6.95
N LEU A 340 3.74 -23.68 -7.73
CA LEU A 340 2.42 -24.08 -7.21
C LEU A 340 2.48 -25.42 -6.46
N ASP A 341 3.26 -26.37 -6.94
CA ASP A 341 3.50 -27.66 -6.27
C ASP A 341 4.20 -27.44 -4.91
N LEU A 342 5.22 -26.58 -4.86
CA LEU A 342 5.89 -26.20 -3.61
C LEU A 342 4.95 -25.49 -2.62
N ILE A 343 4.04 -24.64 -3.10
CA ILE A 343 3.00 -24.04 -2.24
C ILE A 343 2.04 -25.11 -1.71
N ALA A 344 1.69 -26.11 -2.52
CA ALA A 344 0.88 -27.26 -2.09
C ALA A 344 1.59 -28.10 -1.01
N GLU A 345 2.91 -28.16 -1.04
CA GLU A 345 3.76 -28.83 -0.04
C GLU A 345 4.10 -27.94 1.18
N HIS A 346 3.53 -26.74 1.27
CA HIS A 346 3.82 -25.74 2.31
C HIS A 346 5.29 -25.23 2.32
N LYS A 347 6.03 -25.38 1.22
CA LYS A 347 7.41 -24.89 1.02
C LYS A 347 7.42 -23.46 0.46
N TYR A 348 6.75 -22.53 1.15
CA TYR A 348 6.51 -21.16 0.66
C TYR A 348 7.76 -20.34 0.36
N ASN A 349 8.81 -20.51 1.16
CA ASN A 349 10.05 -19.75 0.99
C ASN A 349 10.82 -20.22 -0.24
N GLU A 350 10.84 -21.52 -0.50
CA GLU A 350 11.45 -22.12 -1.68
C GLU A 350 10.68 -21.76 -2.95
N ALA A 351 9.34 -21.82 -2.90
CA ALA A 351 8.46 -21.41 -3.99
C ALA A 351 8.75 -19.95 -4.44
N ARG A 352 8.85 -19.03 -3.47
CA ARG A 352 9.17 -17.62 -3.75
C ARG A 352 10.60 -17.43 -4.24
N TYR A 353 11.55 -18.16 -3.67
CA TYR A 353 12.95 -18.11 -4.09
C TYR A 353 13.11 -18.48 -5.56
N ILE A 354 12.50 -19.60 -5.98
CA ILE A 354 12.53 -20.08 -7.36
C ILE A 354 11.89 -19.05 -8.30
N TRP A 355 10.71 -18.52 -7.96
CA TRP A 355 10.07 -17.49 -8.78
C TRP A 355 10.95 -16.24 -8.94
N CYS A 356 11.49 -15.73 -7.84
CA CYS A 356 12.34 -14.54 -7.84
C CYS A 356 13.61 -14.73 -8.67
N LYS A 357 14.31 -15.86 -8.49
CA LYS A 357 15.58 -16.12 -9.19
C LYS A 357 15.37 -16.49 -10.66
N GLU A 358 14.41 -17.34 -10.98
CA GLU A 358 14.29 -17.90 -12.33
C GLU A 358 13.38 -17.09 -13.27
N VAL A 359 12.42 -16.33 -12.72
CA VAL A 359 11.42 -15.58 -13.50
C VAL A 359 11.61 -14.07 -13.42
N LEU A 360 11.90 -13.54 -12.23
CA LEU A 360 12.06 -12.10 -12.04
C LEU A 360 13.48 -11.58 -12.30
N ASP A 361 14.45 -12.49 -12.42
CA ASP A 361 15.89 -12.17 -12.50
C ASP A 361 16.29 -11.18 -11.40
N SER A 362 15.77 -11.40 -10.19
CA SER A 362 15.89 -10.45 -9.10
C SER A 362 17.19 -10.65 -8.33
N ASP A 363 18.31 -10.30 -8.95
CA ASP A 363 19.52 -9.90 -8.19
C ASP A 363 19.37 -8.48 -7.60
N ARG A 364 18.27 -7.79 -7.91
CA ARG A 364 17.92 -6.47 -7.39
C ARG A 364 17.06 -6.56 -6.13
N ARG A 365 17.47 -5.79 -5.11
CA ARG A 365 17.05 -5.82 -3.69
C ARG A 365 15.63 -5.30 -3.37
N SER A 366 14.67 -5.33 -4.31
CA SER A 366 13.32 -4.86 -4.02
C SER A 366 12.24 -5.48 -4.90
N LEU A 367 11.34 -6.22 -4.27
CA LEU A 367 10.05 -6.67 -4.83
C LEU A 367 8.94 -5.62 -4.71
N PHE A 368 9.28 -4.35 -4.46
CA PHE A 368 8.33 -3.23 -4.48
C PHE A 368 7.93 -2.90 -5.92
N ARG A 369 7.13 -3.78 -6.51
CA ARG A 369 6.77 -3.81 -7.92
C ARG A 369 5.25 -3.97 -8.06
N SER A 370 4.73 -3.62 -9.23
CA SER A 370 3.32 -3.83 -9.54
C SER A 370 3.00 -5.32 -9.76
N LEU A 371 1.71 -5.68 -9.76
CA LEU A 371 1.27 -7.05 -9.98
C LEU A 371 1.66 -7.54 -11.40
N GLU A 372 1.67 -6.64 -12.38
CA GLU A 372 2.10 -6.91 -13.75
C GLU A 372 3.57 -7.28 -13.81
N GLU A 373 4.43 -6.51 -13.14
CA GLU A 373 5.87 -6.71 -13.17
C GLU A 373 6.31 -8.01 -12.50
N VAL A 374 5.61 -8.43 -11.44
CA VAL A 374 5.94 -9.66 -10.68
C VAL A 374 5.23 -10.91 -11.18
N PHE A 375 4.14 -10.78 -11.93
CA PHE A 375 3.34 -11.94 -12.35
C PHE A 375 2.81 -11.85 -13.78
N HIS A 376 1.91 -10.91 -14.12
CA HIS A 376 1.20 -10.96 -15.40
C HIS A 376 2.14 -10.94 -16.62
N ASN A 377 3.14 -10.05 -16.62
CA ASN A 377 4.07 -9.89 -17.74
C ASN A 377 5.07 -11.05 -17.82
N LYS A 378 5.09 -11.92 -16.81
CA LYS A 378 5.98 -13.07 -16.73
C LYS A 378 5.34 -14.34 -17.26
N VAL A 379 4.01 -14.37 -17.41
CA VAL A 379 3.30 -15.54 -17.97
C VAL A 379 2.32 -15.06 -19.04
N PRO A 380 2.78 -14.40 -20.12
CA PRO A 380 1.90 -13.78 -21.10
C PRO A 380 0.95 -14.79 -21.75
N ASP A 381 1.35 -16.05 -21.94
CA ASP A 381 0.50 -17.09 -22.52
C ASP A 381 -0.75 -17.41 -21.68
N LEU A 382 -0.78 -16.98 -20.41
CA LEU A 382 -1.92 -17.13 -19.53
C LEU A 382 -2.97 -16.03 -19.77
N SER A 383 -2.56 -14.80 -20.06
CA SER A 383 -3.43 -13.61 -20.09
C SER A 383 -3.50 -12.86 -21.42
N LYS A 384 -2.65 -13.21 -22.40
CA LYS A 384 -2.57 -12.52 -23.69
C LYS A 384 -3.87 -12.64 -24.48
N ILE A 385 -4.50 -11.50 -24.72
CA ILE A 385 -5.62 -11.37 -25.64
C ILE A 385 -5.03 -11.02 -27.02
N THR A 386 -5.54 -11.63 -28.08
CA THR A 386 -5.25 -11.21 -29.45
C THR A 386 -6.53 -10.73 -30.10
N THR A 387 -6.51 -9.49 -30.59
CA THR A 387 -7.64 -8.90 -31.31
C THR A 387 -7.24 -8.41 -32.68
N GLU A 388 -8.15 -8.53 -33.64
CA GLU A 388 -8.03 -7.98 -34.98
C GLU A 388 -9.07 -6.88 -35.14
N THR A 389 -8.61 -5.69 -35.54
CA THR A 389 -9.51 -4.57 -35.83
C THR A 389 -9.38 -4.19 -37.29
N TRP A 390 -10.47 -4.33 -38.02
CA TRP A 390 -10.61 -3.78 -39.37
C TRP A 390 -10.97 -2.31 -39.27
N SER A 391 -10.39 -1.47 -40.13
CA SER A 391 -10.66 -0.05 -40.13
C SER A 391 -10.65 0.53 -41.54
N ARG A 392 -11.51 1.51 -41.77
CA ARG A 392 -11.65 2.20 -43.06
C ARG A 392 -11.42 3.69 -42.89
N CYS A 393 -10.67 4.29 -43.80
CA CYS A 393 -10.48 5.73 -43.84
C CYS A 393 -11.52 6.37 -44.76
N SER A 394 -12.10 7.50 -44.34
CA SER A 394 -13.04 8.27 -45.15
C SER A 394 -12.38 9.01 -46.33
N SER A 395 -11.04 9.11 -46.35
CA SER A 395 -10.33 9.74 -47.47
C SER A 395 -10.10 8.72 -48.59
N PRO A 396 -10.58 8.97 -49.82
CA PRO A 396 -10.32 8.09 -50.96
C PRO A 396 -8.85 8.08 -51.39
N LEU A 397 -8.07 9.07 -50.95
CA LEU A 397 -6.65 9.20 -51.22
C LEU A 397 -5.78 8.61 -50.10
N CYS A 398 -6.38 7.99 -49.09
CA CYS A 398 -5.62 7.34 -48.03
C CYS A 398 -4.85 6.15 -48.62
N PRO A 399 -3.51 6.09 -48.49
CA PRO A 399 -2.71 4.98 -49.02
C PRO A 399 -3.10 3.64 -48.39
N ASN A 400 -3.65 3.69 -47.18
CA ASN A 400 -4.12 2.53 -46.43
C ASN A 400 -5.63 2.70 -46.12
N ALA A 401 -6.42 2.80 -47.19
CA ALA A 401 -7.87 3.03 -47.11
C ALA A 401 -8.58 1.97 -46.26
N VAL A 402 -8.11 0.72 -46.29
CA VAL A 402 -8.53 -0.38 -45.43
C VAL A 402 -7.32 -0.93 -44.70
N ALA A 403 -7.32 -0.89 -43.37
CA ALA A 403 -6.22 -1.38 -42.54
C ALA A 403 -6.71 -2.42 -41.54
N VAL A 404 -5.99 -3.53 -41.43
CA VAL A 404 -6.14 -4.51 -40.35
C VAL A 404 -5.06 -4.26 -39.31
N LYS A 405 -5.48 -4.10 -38.05
CA LYS A 405 -4.55 -3.95 -36.94
C LYS A 405 -4.72 -5.10 -35.96
N ILE A 406 -3.68 -5.93 -35.86
CA ILE A 406 -3.55 -6.92 -34.80
C ILE A 406 -3.06 -6.22 -33.53
N ARG A 407 -3.71 -6.48 -32.41
CA ARG A 407 -3.29 -5.97 -31.09
C ARG A 407 -3.15 -7.12 -30.11
N TYR A 408 -2.22 -6.93 -29.18
CA TYR A 408 -1.99 -7.84 -28.06
C TYR A 408 -2.22 -7.11 -26.73
N PRO A 409 -3.45 -6.69 -26.41
CA PRO A 409 -3.71 -6.06 -25.13
C PRO A 409 -3.45 -7.06 -24.00
N GLU A 410 -2.72 -6.61 -22.98
CA GLU A 410 -2.43 -7.40 -21.78
C GLU A 410 -3.65 -7.53 -20.86
N SER A 411 -4.53 -6.53 -20.88
CA SER A 411 -5.74 -6.45 -20.07
C SER A 411 -6.85 -5.62 -20.72
N ILE A 412 -8.08 -5.77 -20.21
CA ILE A 412 -9.18 -4.83 -20.44
C ILE A 412 -9.10 -3.76 -19.35
N VAL A 413 -9.12 -2.50 -19.74
CA VAL A 413 -9.05 -1.37 -18.82
C VAL A 413 -10.46 -0.89 -18.45
N ALA A 414 -10.72 -0.74 -17.16
CA ALA A 414 -11.96 -0.22 -16.61
C ALA A 414 -11.70 0.96 -15.65
N PRO A 415 -12.58 1.97 -15.57
CA PRO A 415 -12.47 3.01 -14.55
C PRO A 415 -12.77 2.46 -13.14
N VAL A 416 -12.03 2.90 -12.12
CA VAL A 416 -12.36 2.58 -10.73
C VAL A 416 -13.78 3.08 -10.38
N GLY A 417 -14.56 2.23 -9.70
CA GLY A 417 -15.91 2.56 -9.24
C GLY A 417 -17.04 2.31 -10.25
N CYS A 418 -16.73 1.84 -11.46
CA CYS A 418 -17.77 1.45 -12.42
C CYS A 418 -18.41 0.10 -12.05
N THR A 419 -19.67 -0.09 -12.45
CA THR A 419 -20.30 -1.42 -12.49
C THR A 419 -19.73 -2.18 -13.67
N PHE A 420 -18.63 -2.91 -13.49
CA PHE A 420 -18.02 -3.65 -14.60
C PHE A 420 -18.82 -4.91 -14.95
N GLY A 421 -19.33 -5.00 -16.18
CA GLY A 421 -20.02 -6.17 -16.71
C GLY A 421 -19.89 -6.30 -18.23
N GLN A 422 -20.85 -7.01 -18.85
CA GLN A 422 -20.79 -7.35 -20.28
C GLN A 422 -20.77 -6.11 -21.18
N LYS A 423 -21.49 -5.05 -20.81
CA LYS A 423 -21.57 -3.81 -21.61
C LYS A 423 -20.21 -3.14 -21.74
N GLU A 424 -19.41 -3.14 -20.67
CA GLU A 424 -18.08 -2.57 -20.64
C GLU A 424 -17.10 -3.40 -21.50
N VAL A 425 -17.22 -4.73 -21.46
CA VAL A 425 -16.45 -5.63 -22.34
C VAL A 425 -16.79 -5.38 -23.81
N ASP A 426 -18.08 -5.29 -24.15
CA ASP A 426 -18.52 -5.01 -25.52
C ASP A 426 -18.07 -3.62 -26.00
N SER A 427 -18.17 -2.61 -25.12
CA SER A 427 -17.70 -1.25 -25.41
C SER A 427 -16.20 -1.21 -25.66
N TRP A 428 -15.40 -2.00 -24.94
CA TRP A 428 -13.95 -2.07 -25.14
C TRP A 428 -13.56 -2.61 -26.54
N LEU A 429 -14.37 -3.51 -27.11
CA LEU A 429 -14.18 -4.03 -28.47
C LEU A 429 -14.56 -3.01 -29.56
N VAL A 430 -15.45 -2.08 -29.26
CA VAL A 430 -15.86 -1.01 -30.18
C VAL A 430 -14.88 0.16 -30.08
N LYS A 431 -14.33 0.59 -31.21
CA LYS A 431 -13.40 1.73 -31.25
C LYS A 431 -14.11 2.95 -31.80
N ASN A 432 -13.99 4.07 -31.08
CA ASN A 432 -14.48 5.35 -31.56
C ASN A 432 -13.74 5.77 -32.83
N PRO A 433 -14.42 6.41 -33.79
CA PRO A 433 -13.78 7.03 -34.94
C PRO A 433 -12.68 7.99 -34.48
N LYS A 434 -11.55 7.98 -35.17
CA LYS A 434 -10.41 8.85 -34.86
C LYS A 434 -9.83 9.45 -36.14
N PRO A 435 -9.12 10.59 -36.06
CA PRO A 435 -8.38 11.09 -37.20
C PRO A 435 -7.42 10.03 -37.75
N CYS A 436 -7.36 9.89 -39.06
CA CYS A 436 -6.37 9.04 -39.72
C CYS A 436 -4.97 9.58 -39.42
N SER A 437 -4.00 8.68 -39.26
CA SER A 437 -2.61 9.02 -38.95
C SER A 437 -1.63 8.33 -39.88
N GLU A 438 -2.10 7.86 -41.04
CA GLU A 438 -1.25 7.28 -42.06
C GLU A 438 -0.41 8.38 -42.71
N ASP A 439 0.89 8.16 -42.78
CA ASP A 439 1.82 9.05 -43.47
C ASP A 439 1.53 8.98 -44.98
N ILE A 440 1.47 10.14 -45.63
CA ILE A 440 1.29 10.30 -47.07
C ILE A 440 2.66 10.59 -47.67
N THR A 441 3.08 9.83 -48.68
CA THR A 441 4.39 10.06 -49.31
C THR A 441 4.37 11.33 -50.16
N PRO A 442 5.52 11.99 -50.40
CA PRO A 442 5.57 13.20 -51.23
C PRO A 442 4.94 13.01 -52.62
N GLU A 443 5.09 11.83 -53.23
CA GLU A 443 4.52 11.49 -54.55
C GLU A 443 2.99 11.43 -54.51
N GLN A 444 2.43 11.05 -53.36
CA GLN A 444 0.99 11.02 -53.11
C GLN A 444 0.45 12.43 -52.75
N ASP A 445 1.23 13.23 -52.02
CA ASP A 445 0.85 14.58 -51.57
C ASP A 445 0.69 15.57 -52.74
N ALA A 446 1.51 15.42 -53.79
CA ALA A 446 1.42 16.21 -55.03
C ALA A 446 0.04 16.15 -55.72
N ARG A 447 -0.74 15.08 -55.49
CA ARG A 447 -2.10 14.92 -56.01
C ARG A 447 -3.20 15.23 -54.97
N SER A 448 -2.83 15.45 -53.71
CA SER A 448 -3.73 15.30 -52.54
C SER A 448 -3.74 16.52 -51.59
N CYS A 449 -3.24 17.69 -52.01
CA CYS A 449 -3.00 18.85 -51.13
C CYS A 449 -4.20 19.31 -50.26
N ARG A 450 -5.46 18.96 -50.62
CA ARG A 450 -6.66 19.25 -49.80
C ARG A 450 -7.00 18.19 -48.73
N HIS A 451 -6.34 17.03 -48.74
CA HIS A 451 -6.67 15.87 -47.89
C HIS A 451 -5.50 15.39 -47.03
N SER A 452 -4.45 16.21 -46.90
CA SER A 452 -3.34 15.99 -45.97
C SER A 452 -3.32 17.03 -44.85
N ARG A 453 -2.83 16.64 -43.68
CA ARG A 453 -2.46 17.51 -42.57
C ARG A 453 -0.96 17.43 -42.39
N ARG A 454 -0.30 18.58 -42.42
CA ARG A 454 1.12 18.69 -42.09
C ARG A 454 1.30 18.40 -40.59
N ARG A 455 2.22 17.51 -40.26
CA ARG A 455 2.69 17.21 -38.91
C ARG A 455 4.20 17.35 -38.88
N VAL A 456 4.72 17.79 -37.74
CA VAL A 456 6.17 17.83 -37.50
C VAL A 456 6.49 16.66 -36.57
N ARG A 457 7.45 15.83 -36.99
CA ARG A 457 8.01 14.75 -36.17
C ARG A 457 9.47 15.14 -35.89
N PHE A 458 9.89 15.06 -34.63
CA PHE A 458 11.28 15.28 -34.28
C PHE A 458 12.03 13.96 -34.41
N ASP A 459 13.06 13.93 -35.26
CA ASP A 459 14.00 12.82 -35.35
C ASP A 459 15.08 13.04 -34.29
N ILE A 460 15.12 12.13 -33.30
CA ILE A 460 16.03 12.23 -32.16
C ILE A 460 17.47 11.94 -32.62
N ASP A 461 17.66 11.01 -33.55
CA ASP A 461 18.99 10.58 -33.98
C ASP A 461 19.62 11.62 -34.90
N ALA A 462 18.82 12.22 -35.79
CA ALA A 462 19.26 13.31 -36.66
C ALA A 462 19.20 14.69 -35.98
N ASN A 463 18.60 14.80 -34.79
CA ASN A 463 18.35 16.06 -34.07
C ASN A 463 17.69 17.12 -34.97
N GLN A 464 16.72 16.71 -35.79
CA GLN A 464 16.09 17.56 -36.81
C GLN A 464 14.57 17.38 -36.81
N GLU A 465 13.87 18.47 -37.10
CA GLU A 465 12.44 18.44 -37.40
C GLU A 465 12.19 17.94 -38.84
N ILE A 466 11.46 16.83 -38.95
CA ILE A 466 11.00 16.29 -40.21
C ILE A 466 9.52 16.66 -40.38
N SER A 467 9.23 17.40 -41.45
CA SER A 467 7.86 17.71 -41.85
C SER A 467 7.28 16.52 -42.62
N ILE A 468 6.25 15.91 -42.07
CA ILE A 468 5.51 14.79 -42.70
C ILE A 468 4.07 15.20 -42.98
N HIS A 469 3.51 14.71 -44.08
CA HIS A 469 2.11 14.88 -44.41
C HIS A 469 1.35 13.63 -43.97
N THR A 470 0.22 13.80 -43.29
CA THR A 470 -0.62 12.69 -42.81
C THR A 470 -2.02 12.81 -43.37
N CYS A 471 -2.72 11.69 -43.55
CA CYS A 471 -4.09 11.69 -44.04
C CYS A 471 -5.03 12.50 -43.13
N SER A 472 -5.80 13.43 -43.70
CA SER A 472 -6.74 14.28 -42.95
C SER A 472 -8.11 13.63 -42.68
N GLY A 473 -8.37 12.47 -43.30
CA GLY A 473 -9.63 11.74 -43.20
C GLY A 473 -9.92 11.20 -41.80
N MET A 474 -11.15 10.73 -41.59
CA MET A 474 -11.56 10.05 -40.37
C MET A 474 -11.47 8.54 -40.57
N ARG A 475 -10.80 7.85 -39.65
CA ARG A 475 -10.72 6.40 -39.64
C ARG A 475 -11.78 5.84 -38.70
N THR A 476 -12.77 5.17 -39.28
CA THR A 476 -13.75 4.36 -38.55
C THR A 476 -13.19 2.96 -38.41
N SER A 477 -13.44 2.32 -37.29
CA SER A 477 -13.00 0.95 -37.03
C SER A 477 -14.21 0.09 -36.79
N ASP A 478 -14.21 -1.10 -37.38
CA ASP A 478 -15.19 -2.12 -37.09
C ASP A 478 -14.99 -2.63 -35.66
N LYS A 479 -15.97 -3.39 -35.16
CA LYS A 479 -15.83 -4.07 -33.87
C LYS A 479 -14.59 -4.97 -33.93
N SER A 480 -13.75 -4.89 -32.91
CA SER A 480 -12.57 -5.75 -32.83
C SER A 480 -13.01 -7.19 -32.65
N GLU A 481 -12.48 -8.09 -33.47
CA GLU A 481 -12.69 -9.53 -33.35
C GLU A 481 -11.62 -10.12 -32.46
N VAL A 482 -11.99 -11.07 -31.59
CA VAL A 482 -11.07 -11.73 -30.68
C VAL A 482 -10.58 -13.00 -31.37
N THR A 483 -9.34 -13.00 -31.84
CA THR A 483 -8.73 -14.14 -32.55
C THR A 483 -7.90 -15.03 -31.63
N GLY A 484 -7.50 -14.53 -30.47
CA GLY A 484 -6.82 -15.30 -29.43
C GLY A 484 -7.38 -14.95 -28.06
N ALA A 485 -7.99 -15.94 -27.41
CA ALA A 485 -8.65 -15.76 -26.12
C ALA A 485 -7.79 -16.35 -24.99
N PRO A 486 -7.48 -15.57 -23.93
CA PRO A 486 -6.62 -16.03 -22.84
C PRO A 486 -7.30 -17.08 -21.96
N GLN A 487 -6.53 -17.80 -21.17
CA GLN A 487 -7.08 -18.65 -20.12
C GLN A 487 -7.52 -17.83 -18.91
N LEU A 488 -6.75 -16.78 -18.59
CA LEU A 488 -6.99 -15.83 -17.51
C LEU A 488 -7.22 -14.44 -18.10
N LEU A 489 -8.47 -14.02 -18.20
CA LEU A 489 -8.81 -12.67 -18.63
C LEU A 489 -8.61 -11.68 -17.48
N LEU A 490 -7.79 -10.66 -17.73
CA LEU A 490 -7.45 -9.62 -16.77
C LEU A 490 -8.25 -8.35 -17.03
N ILE A 491 -8.96 -7.87 -16.01
CA ILE A 491 -9.56 -6.54 -15.99
C ILE A 491 -8.73 -5.66 -15.04
N ASP A 492 -8.10 -4.63 -15.60
CA ASP A 492 -7.30 -3.64 -14.88
C ASP A 492 -8.16 -2.40 -14.58
N PHE A 493 -8.34 -2.11 -13.30
CA PHE A 493 -9.10 -0.95 -12.84
C PHE A 493 -8.17 0.24 -12.68
N ILE A 494 -8.04 1.04 -13.74
CA ILE A 494 -7.19 2.22 -13.74
C ILE A 494 -7.78 3.28 -12.82
N GLN A 495 -6.96 3.66 -11.84
CA GLN A 495 -7.20 4.83 -11.01
C GLN A 495 -6.93 6.08 -11.86
N GLY A 496 -7.99 6.71 -12.36
CA GLY A 496 -7.90 7.94 -13.13
C GLY A 496 -7.12 9.00 -12.36
N SER A 497 -5.89 9.29 -12.81
CA SER A 497 -4.91 10.20 -12.20
C SER A 497 -4.72 10.04 -10.66
N LEU A 498 -3.56 9.55 -10.25
CA LEU A 498 -3.06 9.47 -8.86
C LEU A 498 -3.30 10.72 -7.99
N ILE A 499 -3.60 11.87 -8.59
CA ILE A 499 -3.71 13.19 -7.96
C ILE A 499 -5.02 13.35 -7.15
N HIS A 500 -6.16 12.80 -7.60
CA HIS A 500 -7.44 13.07 -6.93
C HIS A 500 -7.69 12.21 -5.68
N TYR A 501 -7.01 11.08 -5.58
CA TYR A 501 -7.32 10.07 -4.57
C TYR A 501 -6.76 10.38 -3.18
N HIS A 502 -5.62 11.07 -3.10
CA HIS A 502 -5.08 11.49 -1.79
C HIS A 502 -5.92 12.57 -1.10
N GLN A 503 -6.82 13.24 -1.83
CA GLN A 503 -7.54 14.40 -1.31
C GLN A 503 -8.98 14.08 -0.85
N ASN A 504 -9.63 13.05 -1.38
CA ASN A 504 -11.00 12.68 -1.00
C ASN A 504 -11.05 11.28 -0.36
N ARG A 505 -11.37 11.24 0.94
CA ARG A 505 -11.43 10.02 1.77
C ARG A 505 -12.64 9.12 1.53
N GLU A 506 -13.61 9.55 0.73
CA GLU A 506 -14.81 8.76 0.43
C GLU A 506 -14.65 8.12 -0.94
N GLN A 507 -14.15 6.88 -0.94
CA GLN A 507 -14.19 6.08 -2.15
C GLN A 507 -15.63 5.70 -2.46
N PRO A 508 -16.04 5.71 -3.74
CA PRO A 508 -17.28 5.06 -4.12
C PRO A 508 -17.19 3.59 -3.70
N PRO A 509 -18.27 3.01 -3.15
CA PRO A 509 -18.27 1.60 -2.77
C PRO A 509 -17.93 0.77 -4.01
N VAL A 510 -16.89 -0.06 -3.89
CA VAL A 510 -16.50 -0.97 -4.96
C VAL A 510 -17.66 -1.90 -5.24
N GLN A 511 -18.23 -1.76 -6.43
CA GLN A 511 -19.22 -2.71 -6.92
C GLN A 511 -18.50 -3.98 -7.37
N VAL A 512 -19.00 -5.13 -6.93
CA VAL A 512 -18.47 -6.42 -7.36
C VAL A 512 -18.73 -6.55 -8.87
N PRO A 513 -17.69 -6.80 -9.68
CA PRO A 513 -17.85 -7.03 -11.12
C PRO A 513 -18.84 -8.18 -11.41
N ALA A 514 -19.41 -8.20 -12.61
CA ALA A 514 -20.30 -9.27 -13.04
C ALA A 514 -19.63 -10.65 -12.86
N GLY A 515 -20.34 -11.60 -12.26
CA GLY A 515 -19.79 -12.94 -11.99
C GLY A 515 -19.43 -13.72 -13.26
N THR A 516 -20.05 -13.38 -14.39
CA THR A 516 -19.80 -14.00 -15.69
C THR A 516 -19.78 -12.91 -16.77
N ILE A 517 -18.87 -13.03 -17.72
CA ILE A 517 -18.77 -12.18 -18.93
C ILE A 517 -18.43 -13.05 -20.15
N SER A 518 -18.64 -12.52 -21.35
CA SER A 518 -18.30 -13.14 -22.63
C SER A 518 -17.34 -12.24 -23.41
N LEU A 519 -16.25 -12.81 -23.91
CA LEU A 519 -15.27 -12.14 -24.77
C LEU A 519 -15.06 -12.98 -26.03
N GLY A 520 -15.48 -12.47 -27.19
CA GLY A 520 -15.40 -13.21 -28.45
C GLY A 520 -16.27 -14.48 -28.48
N GLY A 521 -17.41 -14.48 -27.77
CA GLY A 521 -18.28 -15.65 -27.64
C GLY A 521 -17.81 -16.67 -26.58
N ILE A 522 -16.63 -16.49 -26.01
CA ILE A 522 -16.09 -17.35 -24.94
C ILE A 522 -16.55 -16.81 -23.60
N ILE A 523 -17.11 -17.69 -22.76
CA ILE A 523 -17.59 -17.36 -21.42
C ILE A 523 -16.43 -17.42 -20.44
N TYR A 524 -16.41 -16.45 -19.52
CA TYR A 524 -15.47 -16.40 -18.41
C TYR A 524 -16.19 -16.18 -17.09
N HIS A 525 -15.68 -16.78 -16.03
CA HIS A 525 -16.19 -16.65 -14.67
C HIS A 525 -15.24 -15.87 -13.78
N LEU A 526 -15.78 -14.99 -12.94
CA LEU A 526 -14.99 -14.21 -11.99
C LEU A 526 -14.29 -15.17 -11.00
N ALA A 527 -12.97 -15.19 -11.04
CA ALA A 527 -12.13 -16.10 -10.30
C ALA A 527 -11.44 -15.41 -9.11
N ALA A 528 -11.00 -14.17 -9.26
CA ALA A 528 -10.44 -13.40 -8.15
C ALA A 528 -10.66 -11.89 -8.28
N LEU A 529 -10.68 -11.22 -7.13
CA LEU A 529 -10.60 -9.76 -6.98
C LEU A 529 -9.33 -9.44 -6.22
N ILE A 530 -8.52 -8.55 -6.77
CA ILE A 530 -7.25 -8.11 -6.18
C ILE A 530 -7.40 -6.65 -5.80
N TYR A 531 -7.15 -6.36 -4.53
CA TYR A 531 -7.26 -5.03 -3.99
C TYR A 531 -5.87 -4.47 -3.68
N SER A 532 -5.73 -3.15 -3.79
CA SER A 532 -4.48 -2.43 -3.48
C SER A 532 -4.78 -1.19 -2.65
N ASN A 533 -3.83 -0.78 -1.81
CA ASN A 533 -3.82 0.53 -1.17
C ASN A 533 -2.50 1.28 -1.46
N HIS A 534 -1.87 0.96 -2.60
CA HIS A 534 -0.52 1.37 -3.03
C HIS A 534 0.64 0.72 -2.28
N ASN A 535 0.48 0.44 -0.99
CA ASN A 535 1.56 -0.14 -0.17
C ASN A 535 1.43 -1.65 0.02
N HIS A 536 0.23 -2.17 -0.20
CA HIS A 536 -0.11 -3.55 0.08
C HIS A 536 -1.16 -4.07 -0.90
N PHE A 537 -1.03 -5.34 -1.26
CA PHE A 537 -2.00 -6.08 -2.06
C PHE A 537 -2.65 -7.18 -1.22
N ASN A 538 -3.94 -7.40 -1.44
CA ASN A 538 -4.66 -8.57 -0.94
C ASN A 538 -5.68 -9.04 -1.98
N CYS A 539 -6.26 -10.22 -1.77
CA CYS A 539 -7.21 -10.77 -2.74
C CYS A 539 -8.36 -11.54 -2.12
N THR A 540 -9.47 -11.59 -2.85
CA THR A 540 -10.58 -12.52 -2.66
C THR A 540 -10.62 -13.47 -3.85
N VAL A 541 -10.53 -14.77 -3.62
CA VAL A 541 -10.63 -15.80 -4.66
C VAL A 541 -11.96 -16.54 -4.55
N PHE A 542 -12.71 -16.63 -5.64
CA PHE A 542 -13.97 -17.36 -5.70
C PHE A 542 -13.71 -18.84 -5.96
N ILE A 543 -14.30 -19.68 -5.13
CA ILE A 543 -14.23 -21.15 -5.23
C ILE A 543 -15.63 -21.72 -5.04
N SER A 544 -15.85 -22.98 -5.38
CA SER A 544 -17.19 -23.58 -5.34
C SER A 544 -17.89 -23.34 -3.98
N ASN A 545 -19.01 -22.61 -4.02
CA ASN A 545 -19.86 -22.23 -2.88
C ASN A 545 -19.30 -21.16 -1.91
N GLY A 546 -18.26 -20.42 -2.26
CA GLY A 546 -17.79 -19.31 -1.43
C GLY A 546 -16.60 -18.54 -1.99
N ALA A 547 -15.91 -17.84 -1.09
CA ALA A 547 -14.70 -17.12 -1.44
C ALA A 547 -13.65 -17.22 -0.32
N LEU A 548 -12.38 -17.15 -0.69
CA LEU A 548 -11.23 -17.10 0.22
C LEU A 548 -10.61 -15.72 0.17
N PHE A 549 -10.57 -15.04 1.32
CA PHE A 549 -9.82 -13.81 1.47
C PHE A 549 -8.42 -14.09 1.99
N TYR A 550 -7.42 -13.58 1.28
CA TYR A 550 -6.01 -13.69 1.62
C TYR A 550 -5.36 -12.30 1.65
N ASP A 551 -4.70 -11.98 2.76
CA ASP A 551 -4.09 -10.66 2.99
C ASP A 551 -2.56 -10.69 3.03
N GLY A 552 -1.92 -11.86 3.05
CA GLY A 552 -0.47 -12.01 3.28
C GLY A 552 0.06 -11.55 4.65
N LEU A 553 -0.45 -10.45 5.20
CA LEU A 553 -0.13 -9.96 6.53
C LEU A 553 -0.58 -11.01 7.56
N LEU A 554 0.37 -11.48 8.35
CA LEU A 554 0.08 -12.18 9.60
C LEU A 554 -0.87 -11.27 10.37
N SER A 555 -2.10 -11.71 10.61
CA SER A 555 -3.06 -10.82 11.23
C SER A 555 -2.52 -10.47 12.62
N TYR A 556 -2.20 -9.19 12.84
CA TYR A 556 -1.90 -8.64 14.17
C TYR A 556 -3.02 -8.97 15.19
N SER A 557 -4.18 -9.41 14.69
CA SER A 557 -5.38 -9.80 15.44
C SER A 557 -5.48 -11.28 15.82
N GLY A 558 -4.49 -12.14 15.51
CA GLY A 558 -4.53 -13.58 15.85
C GLY A 558 -5.57 -14.40 15.07
N LYS A 559 -6.24 -13.80 14.07
CA LYS A 559 -7.14 -14.49 13.13
C LYS A 559 -6.32 -15.25 12.08
N LYS A 560 -6.79 -16.46 11.74
CA LYS A 560 -6.22 -17.30 10.68
C LYS A 560 -6.36 -16.58 9.33
N ASN A 561 -5.28 -16.56 8.56
CA ASN A 561 -5.21 -16.15 7.15
C ASN A 561 -4.88 -17.45 6.37
N PRO A 562 -5.61 -17.83 5.31
CA PRO A 562 -6.74 -17.14 4.69
C PRO A 562 -8.04 -17.27 5.49
N ARG A 563 -9.09 -16.54 5.07
CA ARG A 563 -10.42 -16.53 5.69
C ARG A 563 -11.50 -16.90 4.69
N TRP A 564 -12.42 -17.77 5.09
CA TRP A 564 -13.62 -18.06 4.30
C TRP A 564 -14.61 -16.90 4.38
N LEU A 565 -15.07 -16.43 3.22
CA LEU A 565 -16.14 -15.45 3.06
C LEU A 565 -17.34 -16.12 2.39
N LEU A 566 -18.54 -15.81 2.89
CA LEU A 566 -19.77 -16.17 2.19
C LEU A 566 -19.99 -15.16 1.06
N PRO A 567 -20.54 -15.57 -0.11
CA PRO A 567 -20.73 -14.67 -1.24
C PRO A 567 -21.54 -13.41 -0.89
N ASN A 568 -22.58 -13.56 -0.06
CA ASN A 568 -23.42 -12.46 0.43
C ASN A 568 -22.76 -11.60 1.53
N LYS A 569 -21.56 -11.96 1.99
CA LYS A 569 -20.79 -11.23 3.00
C LYS A 569 -19.47 -10.69 2.46
N LEU A 570 -19.31 -10.71 1.14
CA LEU A 570 -18.18 -10.06 0.48
C LEU A 570 -18.24 -8.56 0.81
N LYS A 571 -17.30 -8.12 1.64
CA LYS A 571 -17.08 -6.72 1.93
C LYS A 571 -15.74 -6.33 1.33
N HIS A 572 -15.76 -5.24 0.59
CA HIS A 572 -14.56 -4.58 0.15
C HIS A 572 -13.68 -4.23 1.36
N PRO A 573 -12.36 -4.49 1.34
CA PRO A 573 -11.47 -4.14 2.46
C PRO A 573 -11.36 -2.62 2.66
N ASP A 574 -11.48 -2.15 3.90
CA ASP A 574 -11.42 -0.71 4.18
C ASP A 574 -10.07 -0.10 3.72
N ASN A 575 -10.12 1.05 3.03
CA ASN A 575 -8.95 1.79 2.48
C ASN A 575 -8.20 1.12 1.33
N TYR A 576 -8.75 0.06 0.74
CA TYR A 576 -8.22 -0.49 -0.52
C TYR A 576 -9.03 0.03 -1.70
N TYR A 577 -8.56 -0.15 -2.92
CA TYR A 577 -9.39 -0.08 -4.13
C TYR A 577 -9.28 -1.41 -4.86
N LEU A 578 -10.27 -1.74 -5.68
CA LEU A 578 -10.16 -2.87 -6.60
C LEU A 578 -9.15 -2.51 -7.68
N ALA A 579 -8.03 -3.23 -7.72
CA ALA A 579 -6.97 -3.03 -8.71
C ALA A 579 -7.17 -3.96 -9.91
N TYR A 580 -7.49 -5.23 -9.67
CA TYR A 580 -7.75 -6.19 -10.74
C TYR A 580 -8.96 -7.07 -10.46
N ALA A 581 -9.67 -7.45 -11.53
CA ALA A 581 -10.52 -8.62 -11.54
C ALA A 581 -9.95 -9.66 -12.49
N TRP A 582 -9.82 -10.89 -11.99
CA TRP A 582 -9.36 -12.04 -12.76
C TRP A 582 -10.54 -12.92 -13.10
N TYR A 583 -10.66 -13.25 -14.38
CA TYR A 583 -11.70 -14.09 -14.93
C TYR A 583 -11.07 -15.34 -15.53
N ILE A 584 -11.56 -16.53 -15.17
CA ILE A 584 -11.09 -17.78 -15.75
C ILE A 584 -12.01 -18.19 -16.89
N LYS A 585 -11.42 -18.60 -18.01
CA LYS A 585 -12.13 -19.14 -19.17
C LYS A 585 -12.92 -20.38 -18.76
N GLU A 586 -14.20 -20.44 -19.12
CA GLU A 586 -15.01 -21.64 -18.95
C GLU A 586 -14.38 -22.78 -19.78
N THR A 587 -13.95 -23.83 -19.10
CA THR A 587 -13.61 -25.08 -19.77
C THR A 587 -14.93 -25.69 -20.19
N ILE A 588 -15.20 -25.70 -21.49
CA ILE A 588 -16.20 -26.60 -22.04
C ILE A 588 -15.61 -27.98 -21.79
N ASP A 589 -15.95 -28.57 -20.63
CA ASP A 589 -15.59 -29.95 -20.35
C ASP A 589 -16.02 -30.75 -21.57
N ALA A 590 -15.07 -31.48 -22.16
CA ALA A 590 -15.37 -32.44 -23.22
C ALA A 590 -16.61 -33.23 -22.75
N PRO A 591 -17.66 -33.32 -23.58
CA PRO A 591 -18.99 -33.72 -23.14
C PRO A 591 -18.90 -34.89 -22.19
N ASN A 592 -19.34 -34.69 -20.94
CA ASN A 592 -19.38 -35.70 -19.90
C ASN A 592 -20.11 -36.93 -20.43
N SER A 593 -19.39 -37.86 -21.03
CA SER A 593 -19.87 -39.22 -21.24
C SER A 593 -20.02 -39.81 -19.85
N THR A 594 -21.26 -40.16 -19.49
CA THR A 594 -21.70 -40.87 -18.28
C THR A 594 -21.94 -40.01 -17.02
N ALA A 595 -23.16 -39.45 -16.93
CA ALA A 595 -24.07 -39.69 -15.80
C ALA A 595 -25.46 -39.13 -16.13
N SER A 596 -26.23 -39.89 -16.92
CA SER A 596 -27.69 -39.77 -16.92
C SER A 596 -28.19 -40.30 -15.58
N SER A 597 -28.54 -39.40 -14.65
CA SER A 597 -29.49 -39.73 -13.59
C SER A 597 -30.84 -39.16 -14.01
N ALA A 598 -31.68 -40.05 -14.52
CA ALA A 598 -33.09 -39.81 -14.73
C ALA A 598 -33.75 -39.33 -13.44
N ALA A 599 -34.32 -38.12 -13.47
CA ALA A 599 -35.35 -37.70 -12.54
C ALA A 599 -36.62 -37.45 -13.36
N ASN A 600 -37.52 -38.43 -13.28
CA ASN A 600 -38.90 -38.33 -13.76
C ASN A 600 -39.57 -37.08 -13.19
N THR A 601 -39.97 -36.16 -14.05
CA THR A 601 -41.10 -35.25 -13.77
C THR A 601 -42.29 -35.73 -14.57
N SER A 602 -43.18 -36.45 -13.89
CA SER A 602 -44.53 -36.70 -14.33
C SER A 602 -45.29 -35.39 -14.47
N GLU A 603 -45.91 -35.22 -15.63
CA GLU A 603 -46.90 -34.21 -15.96
C GLU A 603 -48.08 -34.24 -14.97
N ILE A 604 -48.49 -33.07 -14.49
CA ILE A 604 -49.86 -32.85 -14.01
C ILE A 604 -50.44 -31.70 -14.83
N HIS A 605 -51.32 -32.07 -15.76
CA HIS A 605 -52.25 -31.17 -16.41
C HIS A 605 -53.23 -30.59 -15.37
N GLY A 606 -53.28 -29.26 -15.27
CA GLY A 606 -54.34 -28.52 -14.58
C GLY A 606 -55.08 -27.63 -15.58
N THR A 607 -56.28 -28.06 -15.94
CA THR A 607 -57.21 -27.42 -16.87
C THR A 607 -57.86 -26.19 -16.26
N VAL A 608 -58.01 -25.14 -17.07
CA VAL A 608 -58.72 -23.89 -16.77
C VAL A 608 -60.23 -24.12 -16.68
N LYS A 609 -60.86 -23.58 -15.62
CA LYS A 609 -62.19 -22.97 -15.65
C LYS A 609 -62.13 -21.64 -14.90
#